data_AF-A0A7K2NT16-F1
#
_entry.id   AF-A0A7K2NT16-F1
#
_cell.length_a   1.000
_cell.length_b   1.000
_cell.length_c   1.000
_cell.angle_alpha   90.00
_cell.angle_beta   90.00
_cell.angle_gamma   90.00
#
_symmetry.space_group_name_H-M   'P 1'
#
loop_
_entity.id
_entity.type
_entity.pdbx_description
1 polymer ?
#
loop_
_entity_poly.entity_id
_entity_poly.type
_entity_poly.pdbx_seq_one_letter_code
_entity_poly.pdbx_strand_id
1 'polypeptide(L)'
;MLDTLFGQGAVHTLDGAAHRARKELFLPLLEADRVARLTDHVTAAWDEAVRTWSGRDRVVLFDEAAVVLTRGVCDWAGLPPRAVDAELLARDLIAMVDGFATPGPRHLRARRARARQEARTARLVEEVRAGTLAAPADSMLERVARHRDPAEGLLDSRTAAVELLNVLRPTVAVSWFVAFAAHALHRWPAHRERLRGGDGAFATAFAHEVRRFYPFAP
;
A
#
# COMPACT_ATOMS: atom_id res chain seq x y z
N MET A 1 -8.38 -10.29 -12.43
CA MET A 1 -7.10 -9.77 -11.93
C MET A 1 -6.81 -8.36 -12.44
N LEU A 2 -6.87 -8.10 -13.76
CA LEU A 2 -6.61 -6.75 -14.29
C LEU A 2 -7.62 -5.71 -13.81
N ASP A 3 -8.92 -6.01 -13.87
CA ASP A 3 -9.98 -5.07 -13.45
C ASP A 3 -10.13 -4.90 -11.93
N THR A 4 -9.32 -5.58 -11.13
CA THR A 4 -9.44 -5.60 -9.67
C THR A 4 -8.11 -5.41 -8.96
N LEU A 5 -7.14 -6.29 -9.19
CA LEU A 5 -5.84 -6.29 -8.50
C LEU A 5 -4.83 -5.41 -9.21
N PHE A 6 -4.51 -5.61 -10.49
CA PHE A 6 -3.38 -4.92 -11.12
C PHE A 6 -3.73 -3.59 -11.78
N GLY A 7 -4.84 -3.53 -12.49
CA GLY A 7 -5.20 -2.39 -13.34
C GLY A 7 -4.87 -2.62 -14.79
N GLN A 8 -5.60 -1.93 -15.65
CA GLN A 8 -5.32 -1.89 -17.07
C GLN A 8 -4.11 -0.98 -17.33
N GLY A 9 -3.18 -1.41 -18.19
CA GLY A 9 -1.97 -0.65 -18.53
C GLY A 9 -0.90 -0.59 -17.43
N ALA A 10 -1.06 -1.38 -16.37
CA ALA A 10 -0.10 -1.47 -15.27
C ALA A 10 1.22 -2.11 -15.71
N VAL A 11 2.31 -1.86 -14.98
CA VAL A 11 3.62 -2.50 -15.20
C VAL A 11 3.54 -4.03 -15.33
N HIS A 12 2.57 -4.67 -14.66
CA HIS A 12 2.33 -6.11 -14.70
C HIS A 12 1.89 -6.65 -16.07
N THR A 13 1.46 -5.79 -17.00
CA THR A 13 1.00 -6.16 -18.34
C THR A 13 2.00 -5.81 -19.45
N LEU A 14 3.19 -5.34 -19.09
CA LEU A 14 4.22 -4.93 -20.05
C LEU A 14 5.31 -5.99 -20.14
N ASP A 15 5.97 -6.06 -21.29
CA ASP A 15 7.12 -6.93 -21.54
C ASP A 15 8.33 -6.14 -22.08
N GLY A 16 9.50 -6.77 -22.02
CA GLY A 16 10.71 -6.28 -22.69
C GLY A 16 11.17 -4.89 -22.24
N ALA A 17 11.43 -4.01 -23.20
CA ALA A 17 11.95 -2.67 -22.94
C ALA A 17 10.92 -1.75 -22.27
N ALA A 18 9.65 -1.82 -22.67
CA ALA A 18 8.57 -1.05 -22.06
C ALA A 18 8.39 -1.42 -20.58
N HIS A 19 8.44 -2.72 -20.25
CA HIS A 19 8.44 -3.16 -18.86
C HIS A 19 9.62 -2.61 -18.07
N ARG A 20 10.84 -2.68 -18.60
CA ARG A 20 12.03 -2.17 -17.90
C ARG A 20 11.92 -0.67 -17.62
N ALA A 21 11.53 0.12 -18.62
CA ALA A 21 11.32 1.56 -18.48
C ALA A 21 10.27 1.88 -17.42
N ARG A 22 9.10 1.21 -17.45
CA ARG A 22 8.09 1.39 -16.40
C ARG A 22 8.56 0.92 -15.03
N LYS A 23 9.34 -0.16 -14.97
CA LYS A 23 9.86 -0.71 -13.71
C LYS A 23 10.83 0.23 -13.01
N GLU A 24 11.56 1.08 -13.75
CA GLU A 24 12.44 2.11 -13.19
C GLU A 24 11.70 3.11 -12.30
N LEU A 25 10.39 3.29 -12.48
CA LEU A 25 9.56 4.07 -11.55
C LEU A 25 9.56 3.49 -10.13
N PHE A 26 9.62 2.17 -10.01
CA PHE A 26 9.46 1.44 -8.74
C PHE A 26 10.78 1.06 -8.08
N LEU A 27 11.87 0.88 -8.85
CA LEU A 27 13.15 0.43 -8.32
C LEU A 27 13.71 1.35 -7.21
N PRO A 28 13.64 2.69 -7.32
CA PRO A 28 14.10 3.57 -6.24
C PRO A 28 13.38 3.32 -4.91
N LEU A 29 12.14 2.82 -4.93
CA LEU A 29 11.36 2.52 -3.72
C LEU A 29 11.92 1.36 -2.91
N LEU A 30 12.78 0.55 -3.52
CA LEU A 30 13.42 -0.59 -2.88
C LEU A 30 14.75 -0.21 -2.22
N GLU A 31 15.19 1.04 -2.36
CA GLU A 31 16.37 1.54 -1.66
C GLU A 31 16.13 1.49 -0.14
N ALA A 32 17.14 1.05 0.62
CA ALA A 32 17.01 0.80 2.06
C ALA A 32 16.52 2.03 2.83
N ASP A 33 16.99 3.23 2.49
CA ASP A 33 16.58 4.48 3.10
C ASP A 33 15.09 4.82 2.80
N ARG A 34 14.60 4.53 1.59
CA ARG A 34 13.17 4.72 1.27
C ARG A 34 12.26 3.78 2.04
N VAL A 35 12.68 2.54 2.20
CA VAL A 35 11.97 1.53 3.00
C VAL A 35 11.99 1.90 4.48
N ALA A 36 13.13 2.39 4.99
CA ALA A 36 13.25 2.90 6.35
C ALA A 36 12.27 4.06 6.59
N ARG A 37 12.24 5.07 5.70
CA ARG A 37 11.27 6.18 5.81
C ARG A 37 9.82 5.71 5.79
N LEU A 38 9.46 4.74 4.94
CA LEU A 38 8.10 4.17 4.95
C LEU A 38 7.80 3.52 6.32
N THR A 39 8.77 2.81 6.88
CA THR A 39 8.66 2.18 8.19
C THR A 39 8.49 3.23 9.30
N ASP A 40 9.19 4.36 9.23
CA ASP A 40 9.05 5.46 10.18
C ASP A 40 7.65 6.08 10.13
N HIS A 41 7.12 6.36 8.93
CA HIS A 41 5.75 6.87 8.75
C HIS A 41 4.69 5.88 9.28
N VAL A 42 4.85 4.59 8.99
CA VAL A 42 3.95 3.54 9.49
C VAL A 42 4.04 3.42 11.02
N THR A 43 5.25 3.52 11.59
CA THR A 43 5.48 3.47 13.04
C THR A 43 4.81 4.65 13.75
N ALA A 44 4.97 5.87 13.22
CA ALA A 44 4.29 7.05 13.74
C ALA A 44 2.75 6.90 13.72
N ALA A 45 2.21 6.32 12.64
CA ALA A 45 0.78 6.04 12.52
C ALA A 45 0.30 4.96 13.52
N TRP A 46 1.13 3.94 13.82
CA TRP A 46 0.86 2.96 14.87
C TRP A 46 0.80 3.62 16.25
N ASP A 47 1.79 4.45 16.58
CA ASP A 47 1.87 5.15 17.86
C ASP A 47 0.65 6.04 18.10
N GLU A 48 0.15 6.70 17.05
CA GLU A 48 -1.10 7.46 17.13
C GLU A 48 -2.32 6.57 17.31
N ALA A 49 -2.47 5.52 16.49
CA ALA A 49 -3.64 4.66 16.53
C ALA A 49 -3.81 3.96 17.88
N VAL A 50 -2.72 3.37 18.41
CA VAL A 50 -2.76 2.60 19.67
C VAL A 50 -3.19 3.45 20.86
N ARG A 51 -2.83 4.75 20.91
CA ARG A 51 -3.32 5.67 21.95
C ARG A 51 -4.85 5.74 21.97
N THR A 52 -5.49 5.72 20.81
CA THR A 52 -6.96 5.80 20.68
C THR A 52 -7.69 4.49 20.99
N TRP A 53 -6.97 3.38 21.08
CA TRP A 53 -7.57 2.06 21.33
C TRP A 53 -7.84 1.79 22.79
N SER A 54 -7.09 2.43 23.69
CA SER A 54 -7.20 2.24 25.14
C SER A 54 -8.60 2.49 25.72
N GLY A 55 -9.40 3.35 25.07
CA GLY A 55 -10.78 3.65 25.46
C GLY A 55 -11.86 2.80 24.75
N ARG A 56 -11.47 1.78 23.97
CA ARG A 56 -12.41 0.95 23.20
C ARG A 56 -12.50 -0.44 23.80
N ASP A 57 -13.72 -0.97 23.94
CA ASP A 57 -13.95 -2.33 24.45
C ASP A 57 -13.40 -3.43 23.50
N ARG A 58 -13.37 -3.14 22.20
CA ARG A 58 -12.92 -4.10 21.19
C ARG A 58 -12.22 -3.39 20.04
N VAL A 59 -11.17 -4.05 19.55
CA VAL A 59 -10.43 -3.64 18.35
C VAL A 59 -10.30 -4.84 17.41
N VAL A 60 -10.55 -4.61 16.12
CA VAL A 60 -10.27 -5.59 15.07
C VAL A 60 -8.92 -5.23 14.46
N LEU A 61 -7.87 -5.96 14.86
CA LEU A 61 -6.48 -5.62 14.49
C LEU A 61 -6.26 -5.53 12.98
N PHE A 62 -6.90 -6.40 12.19
CA PHE A 62 -6.80 -6.36 10.73
C PHE A 62 -7.32 -5.05 10.14
N ASP A 63 -8.49 -4.59 10.59
CA ASP A 63 -9.13 -3.37 10.11
C ASP A 63 -8.30 -2.14 10.50
N GLU A 64 -7.85 -2.08 11.76
CA GLU A 64 -7.03 -0.97 12.22
C GLU A 64 -5.65 -0.95 11.55
N ALA A 65 -5.01 -2.12 11.37
CA ALA A 65 -3.73 -2.22 10.68
C ALA A 65 -3.85 -1.72 9.24
N ALA A 66 -4.96 -2.00 8.55
CA ALA A 66 -5.19 -1.48 7.21
C ALA A 66 -5.25 0.07 7.19
N VAL A 67 -5.89 0.69 8.18
CA VAL A 67 -5.94 2.16 8.30
C VAL A 67 -4.57 2.73 8.62
N VAL A 68 -3.84 2.14 9.58
CA VAL A 68 -2.48 2.56 9.95
C VAL A 68 -1.53 2.50 8.76
N LEU A 69 -1.51 1.37 8.05
CA LEU A 69 -0.69 1.19 6.85
C LEU A 69 -1.08 2.20 5.75
N THR A 70 -2.38 2.50 5.61
CA THR A 70 -2.87 3.48 4.64
C THR A 70 -2.37 4.88 4.97
N ARG A 71 -2.43 5.31 6.23
CA ARG A 71 -1.91 6.62 6.67
C ARG A 71 -0.41 6.72 6.39
N GLY A 72 0.36 5.74 6.89
CA GLY A 72 1.82 5.75 6.73
C GLY A 72 2.26 5.76 5.26
N VAL A 73 1.63 4.95 4.40
CA VAL A 73 1.98 4.94 2.97
C VAL A 73 1.50 6.18 2.22
N CYS A 74 0.37 6.78 2.60
CA CYS A 74 -0.09 8.03 1.98
C CYS A 74 0.86 9.17 2.29
N ASP A 75 1.26 9.31 3.56
CA ASP A 75 2.21 10.35 3.97
C ASP A 75 3.56 10.15 3.28
N TRP A 76 4.09 8.92 3.30
CA TRP A 76 5.34 8.58 2.61
C TRP A 76 5.27 8.82 1.09
N ALA A 77 4.13 8.53 0.47
CA ALA A 77 3.95 8.74 -0.97
C ALA A 77 3.69 10.21 -1.34
N GLY A 78 3.56 11.11 -0.35
CA GLY A 78 3.34 12.54 -0.55
C GLY A 78 1.89 12.90 -0.88
N LEU A 79 0.92 12.06 -0.49
CA LEU A 79 -0.50 12.39 -0.66
C LEU A 79 -0.93 13.37 0.42
N PRO A 80 -1.62 14.48 0.08
CA PRO A 80 -2.03 15.47 1.07
C PRO A 80 -3.09 14.88 2.01
N PRO A 81 -3.01 15.11 3.33
CA PRO A 81 -3.99 14.60 4.30
C PRO A 81 -5.44 15.05 4.00
N ARG A 82 -5.61 16.24 3.42
CA ARG A 82 -6.94 16.76 3.03
C ARG A 82 -7.50 16.12 1.76
N ALA A 83 -6.66 15.53 0.94
CA ALA A 83 -7.06 14.90 -0.31
C ALA A 83 -7.48 13.43 -0.13
N VAL A 84 -7.16 12.83 1.01
CA VAL A 84 -7.35 11.40 1.26
C VAL A 84 -8.03 11.15 2.60
N ASP A 85 -9.22 10.56 2.55
CA ASP A 85 -9.79 9.89 3.72
C ASP A 85 -9.14 8.50 3.85
N ALA A 86 -8.27 8.35 4.84
CA ALA A 86 -7.50 7.12 5.05
C ALA A 86 -8.37 5.91 5.38
N GLU A 87 -9.52 6.08 6.04
CA GLU A 87 -10.42 4.97 6.38
C GLU A 87 -11.21 4.49 5.17
N LEU A 88 -11.71 5.43 4.35
CA LEU A 88 -12.33 5.10 3.07
C LEU A 88 -11.32 4.45 2.12
N LEU A 89 -10.10 5.01 2.03
CA LEU A 89 -9.06 4.47 1.17
C LEU A 89 -8.63 3.07 1.62
N ALA A 90 -8.40 2.85 2.92
CA ALA A 90 -8.06 1.53 3.47
C ALA A 90 -9.11 0.48 3.08
N ARG A 91 -10.40 0.79 3.30
CA ARG A 91 -11.50 -0.11 2.93
C ARG A 91 -11.52 -0.44 1.44
N ASP A 92 -11.20 0.54 0.60
CA ASP A 92 -11.18 0.35 -0.86
C ASP A 92 -9.98 -0.49 -1.31
N LEU A 93 -8.79 -0.23 -0.77
CA LEU A 93 -7.58 -0.99 -1.07
C LEU A 93 -7.71 -2.45 -0.61
N ILE A 94 -8.27 -2.69 0.59
CA ILE A 94 -8.58 -4.04 1.06
C ILE A 94 -9.59 -4.72 0.15
N ALA A 95 -10.66 -4.03 -0.27
CA ALA A 95 -11.65 -4.61 -1.17
C ALA A 95 -11.06 -5.00 -2.54
N MET A 96 -10.11 -4.21 -3.06
CA MET A 96 -9.41 -4.53 -4.32
C MET A 96 -8.58 -5.82 -4.20
N VAL A 97 -8.00 -6.09 -3.03
CA VAL A 97 -7.25 -7.32 -2.74
C VAL A 97 -8.22 -8.48 -2.48
N ASP A 98 -9.19 -8.35 -1.58
CA ASP A 98 -10.09 -9.46 -1.23
C ASP A 98 -10.95 -9.94 -2.43
N GLY A 99 -11.30 -9.05 -3.36
CA GLY A 99 -12.16 -9.39 -4.51
C GLY A 99 -11.45 -9.90 -5.77
N PHE A 100 -10.14 -10.17 -5.75
CA PHE A 100 -9.43 -10.57 -6.98
C PHE A 100 -9.67 -12.02 -7.41
N ALA A 101 -9.96 -12.93 -6.47
CA ALA A 101 -9.99 -14.38 -6.70
C ALA A 101 -11.40 -15.01 -6.65
N THR A 102 -12.44 -14.26 -6.29
CA THR A 102 -13.78 -14.85 -6.03
C THR A 102 -14.87 -14.14 -6.84
N PRO A 103 -15.54 -14.81 -7.79
CA PRO A 103 -16.74 -14.29 -8.45
C PRO A 103 -17.83 -13.94 -7.43
N GLY A 104 -18.61 -12.88 -7.69
CA GLY A 104 -19.76 -12.51 -6.86
C GLY A 104 -19.70 -11.09 -6.26
N PRO A 105 -20.45 -10.80 -5.18
CA PRO A 105 -20.59 -9.46 -4.62
C PRO A 105 -19.25 -8.81 -4.23
N ARG A 106 -18.28 -9.61 -3.75
CA ARG A 106 -16.92 -9.15 -3.42
C ARG A 106 -16.17 -8.64 -4.65
N HIS A 107 -16.27 -9.34 -5.78
CA HIS A 107 -15.70 -8.91 -7.05
C HIS A 107 -16.30 -7.58 -7.54
N LEU A 108 -17.62 -7.43 -7.45
CA LEU A 108 -18.29 -6.18 -7.84
C LEU A 108 -17.87 -5.00 -6.94
N ARG A 109 -17.74 -5.26 -5.63
CA ARG A 109 -17.22 -4.26 -4.69
C ARG A 109 -15.79 -3.86 -5.02
N ALA A 110 -14.92 -4.82 -5.35
CA ALA A 110 -13.54 -4.57 -5.77
C ALA A 110 -13.47 -3.70 -7.03
N ARG A 111 -14.27 -4.01 -8.07
CA ARG A 111 -14.32 -3.20 -9.30
C ARG A 111 -14.80 -1.77 -9.04
N ARG A 112 -15.84 -1.60 -8.21
CA ARG A 112 -16.34 -0.26 -7.82
C ARG A 112 -15.33 0.53 -7.01
N ALA A 113 -14.66 -0.12 -6.06
CA ALA A 113 -13.58 0.48 -5.29
C ALA A 113 -12.44 0.94 -6.21
N ARG A 114 -12.01 0.06 -7.13
CA ARG A 114 -10.97 0.36 -8.10
C ARG A 114 -11.32 1.56 -8.98
N ALA A 115 -12.48 1.55 -9.63
CA ALA A 115 -12.89 2.65 -10.50
C ALA A 115 -12.95 3.99 -9.76
N ARG A 116 -13.45 4.01 -8.52
CA ARG A 116 -13.49 5.22 -7.69
C ARG A 116 -12.09 5.71 -7.34
N GLN A 117 -11.20 4.82 -6.93
CA GLN A 117 -9.85 5.21 -6.51
C GLN A 117 -8.97 5.58 -7.71
N GLU A 118 -9.07 4.89 -8.85
CA GLU A 118 -8.40 5.31 -10.09
C GLU A 118 -8.83 6.72 -10.50
N ALA A 119 -10.13 7.02 -10.46
CA ALA A 119 -10.63 8.36 -10.82
C ALA A 119 -10.18 9.44 -9.83
N ARG A 120 -10.18 9.16 -8.52
CA ARG A 120 -9.70 10.11 -7.50
C ARG A 120 -8.21 10.36 -7.63
N THR A 121 -7.41 9.31 -7.75
CA THR A 121 -5.96 9.41 -7.87
C THR A 121 -5.54 10.06 -9.19
N ALA A 122 -6.26 9.82 -10.29
CA ALA A 122 -6.01 10.49 -11.57
C ALA A 122 -6.19 12.02 -11.47
N ARG A 123 -7.22 12.47 -10.74
CA ARG A 123 -7.41 13.91 -10.45
C ARG A 123 -6.25 14.49 -9.65
N LEU A 124 -5.73 13.77 -8.65
CA LEU A 124 -4.54 14.23 -7.92
C LEU A 124 -3.32 14.38 -8.83
N VAL A 125 -3.12 13.44 -9.75
CA VAL A 125 -2.04 13.52 -10.75
C VAL A 125 -2.23 14.75 -11.65
N GLU A 126 -3.46 15.02 -12.10
CA GLU A 126 -3.80 16.20 -12.91
C GLU A 126 -3.55 17.51 -12.15
N GLU A 127 -3.97 17.59 -10.88
CA GLU A 127 -3.78 18.76 -10.03
C GLU A 127 -2.29 19.05 -9.76
N VAL A 128 -1.47 18.01 -9.61
CA VAL A 128 0.00 18.13 -9.50
C VAL A 128 0.61 18.63 -10.81
N ARG A 129 0.16 18.10 -11.95
CA ARG A 129 0.63 18.54 -13.29
C ARG A 129 0.23 19.98 -13.59
N ALA A 130 -0.95 20.41 -13.14
CA ALA A 130 -1.44 21.77 -13.26
C ALA A 130 -0.79 22.75 -12.27
N GLY A 131 -0.03 22.25 -11.29
CA GLY A 131 0.58 23.07 -10.23
C GLY A 131 -0.40 23.57 -9.17
N THR A 132 -1.66 23.09 -9.20
CA THR A 132 -2.70 23.42 -8.21
C THR A 132 -2.56 22.61 -6.92
N LEU A 133 -1.83 21.49 -6.97
CA LEU A 133 -1.47 20.68 -5.81
C LEU A 133 0.06 20.51 -5.75
N ALA A 134 0.65 20.86 -4.62
CA ALA A 134 2.07 20.61 -4.39
C ALA A 134 2.29 19.15 -4.01
N ALA A 135 3.10 18.42 -4.79
CA ALA A 135 3.65 17.14 -4.40
C ALA A 135 5.06 17.36 -3.84
N PRO A 136 5.43 16.80 -2.67
CA PRO A 136 6.79 16.91 -2.15
C PRO A 136 7.80 16.38 -3.16
N ALA A 137 8.96 17.03 -3.24
CA ALA A 137 10.05 16.58 -4.08
C ALA A 137 10.43 15.14 -3.73
N ASP A 138 10.72 14.33 -4.73
CA ASP A 138 11.07 12.92 -4.62
C ASP A 138 9.98 12.00 -4.05
N SER A 139 8.77 12.50 -3.81
CA SER A 139 7.62 11.69 -3.41
C SER A 139 7.13 10.78 -4.54
N MET A 140 6.41 9.72 -4.19
CA MET A 140 5.83 8.85 -5.22
C MET A 140 4.77 9.55 -6.06
N LEU A 141 3.99 10.44 -5.46
CA LEU A 141 3.02 11.24 -6.19
C LEU A 141 3.71 12.11 -7.25
N GLU A 142 4.80 12.80 -6.90
CA GLU A 142 5.55 13.62 -7.87
C GLU A 142 6.15 12.75 -8.98
N ARG A 143 6.84 11.66 -8.59
CA ARG A 143 7.51 10.74 -9.54
C ARG A 143 6.54 10.19 -10.56
N VAL A 144 5.40 9.64 -10.12
CA VAL A 144 4.35 9.15 -11.01
C VAL A 144 3.77 10.26 -11.88
N ALA A 145 3.50 11.43 -11.30
CA ALA A 145 2.89 12.53 -12.05
C ALA A 145 3.79 13.06 -13.17
N ARG A 146 5.11 13.02 -12.99
CA ARG A 146 6.10 13.53 -13.95
C ARG A 146 6.80 12.43 -14.77
N HIS A 147 6.51 11.16 -14.53
CA HIS A 147 7.18 10.04 -15.22
C HIS A 147 6.92 10.05 -16.73
N ARG A 148 8.00 9.87 -17.50
CA ARG A 148 7.95 9.76 -18.96
C ARG A 148 8.47 8.40 -19.40
N ASP A 149 7.64 7.67 -20.11
CA ASP A 149 8.03 6.45 -20.80
C ASP A 149 8.77 6.84 -22.11
N PRO A 150 9.88 6.17 -22.47
CA PRO A 150 10.63 6.50 -23.68
C PRO A 150 9.82 6.41 -24.99
N ALA A 151 8.81 5.54 -25.03
CA ALA A 151 7.96 5.34 -26.20
C ALA A 151 6.65 6.15 -26.18
N GLU A 152 6.05 6.34 -25.00
CA GLU A 152 4.71 6.94 -24.85
C GLU A 152 4.75 8.40 -24.36
N GLY A 153 5.92 8.88 -23.96
CA GLY A 153 6.06 10.21 -23.36
C GLY A 153 5.49 10.25 -21.94
N LEU A 154 4.87 11.36 -21.56
CA LEU A 154 4.28 11.51 -20.23
C LEU A 154 3.10 10.53 -20.08
N LEU A 155 3.10 9.71 -19.03
CA LEU A 155 1.98 8.79 -18.79
C LEU A 155 0.64 9.54 -18.72
N ASP A 156 -0.43 8.99 -19.26
CA ASP A 156 -1.76 9.54 -19.03
C ASP A 156 -2.11 9.49 -17.53
N SER A 157 -2.99 10.38 -17.07
CA SER A 157 -3.32 10.51 -15.64
C SER A 157 -3.91 9.24 -15.03
N ARG A 158 -4.60 8.43 -15.84
CA ARG A 158 -5.21 7.17 -15.40
C ARG A 158 -4.14 6.10 -15.21
N THR A 159 -3.22 5.93 -16.16
CA THR A 159 -2.11 4.98 -16.02
C THR A 159 -1.21 5.38 -14.84
N ALA A 160 -0.90 6.66 -14.70
CA ALA A 160 -0.19 7.19 -13.55
C ALA A 160 -0.91 6.84 -12.22
N ALA A 161 -2.22 7.04 -12.15
CA ALA A 161 -3.02 6.66 -11.00
C ALA A 161 -2.98 5.16 -10.67
N VAL A 162 -3.03 4.32 -11.71
CA VAL A 162 -2.88 2.86 -11.57
C VAL A 162 -1.53 2.50 -10.93
N GLU A 163 -0.44 3.13 -11.38
CA GLU A 163 0.89 2.83 -10.84
C GLU A 163 1.06 3.33 -9.39
N LEU A 164 0.50 4.49 -9.04
CA LEU A 164 0.49 4.93 -7.64
C LEU A 164 -0.32 3.96 -6.76
N LEU A 165 -1.49 3.51 -7.22
CA LEU A 165 -2.28 2.49 -6.52
C LEU A 165 -1.55 1.14 -6.42
N ASN A 166 -0.66 0.82 -7.36
CA ASN A 166 0.22 -0.35 -7.29
C ASN A 166 1.32 -0.24 -6.24
N VAL A 167 1.50 0.92 -5.60
CA VAL A 167 2.36 1.09 -4.42
C VAL A 167 1.54 1.08 -3.13
N LEU A 168 0.43 1.84 -3.10
CA LEU A 168 -0.40 1.94 -1.90
C LEU A 168 -1.05 0.59 -1.55
N ARG A 169 -1.64 -0.09 -2.54
CA ARG A 169 -2.39 -1.33 -2.33
C ARG A 169 -1.55 -2.45 -1.71
N PRO A 170 -0.38 -2.86 -2.26
CA PRO A 170 0.39 -3.94 -1.63
C PRO A 170 0.92 -3.56 -0.26
N THR A 171 1.18 -2.28 0.02
CA THR A 171 1.58 -1.82 1.35
C THR A 171 0.45 -2.04 2.36
N VAL A 172 -0.78 -1.67 2.01
CA VAL A 172 -1.95 -1.89 2.86
C VAL A 172 -2.29 -3.38 2.99
N ALA A 173 -1.99 -4.19 1.97
CA ALA A 173 -2.17 -5.64 2.02
C ALA A 173 -1.23 -6.35 3.02
N VAL A 174 -0.24 -5.65 3.59
CA VAL A 174 0.55 -6.15 4.73
C VAL A 174 -0.33 -6.34 5.99
N SER A 175 -1.55 -5.77 6.04
CA SER A 175 -2.51 -6.01 7.13
C SER A 175 -2.80 -7.49 7.38
N TRP A 176 -2.80 -8.33 6.32
CA TRP A 176 -2.91 -9.78 6.47
C TRP A 176 -1.72 -10.37 7.23
N PHE A 177 -0.49 -9.96 6.90
CA PHE A 177 0.70 -10.40 7.64
C PHE A 177 0.72 -9.89 9.08
N VAL A 178 0.19 -8.70 9.37
CA VAL A 178 0.01 -8.22 10.75
C VAL A 178 -0.96 -9.12 11.51
N ALA A 179 -2.10 -9.46 10.92
CA ALA A 179 -3.06 -10.39 11.52
C ALA A 179 -2.46 -11.79 11.73
N PHE A 180 -1.69 -12.30 10.77
CA PHE A 180 -0.98 -13.58 10.89
C PHE A 180 0.10 -13.55 11.96
N ALA A 181 0.87 -12.47 12.07
CA ALA A 181 1.85 -12.27 13.14
C ALA A 181 1.17 -12.28 14.51
N ALA A 182 0.05 -11.58 14.66
CA ALA A 182 -0.73 -11.60 15.90
C ALA A 182 -1.28 -12.99 16.23
N HIS A 183 -1.81 -13.70 15.24
CA HIS A 183 -2.24 -15.10 15.40
C HIS A 183 -1.07 -16.01 15.82
N ALA A 184 0.10 -15.87 15.19
CA ALA A 184 1.29 -16.63 15.55
C ALA A 184 1.74 -16.35 16.98
N LEU A 185 1.77 -15.07 17.40
CA LEU A 185 2.11 -14.69 18.77
C LEU A 185 1.06 -15.16 19.77
N HIS A 186 -0.21 -15.27 19.36
CA HIS A 186 -1.25 -15.87 20.18
C HIS A 186 -1.01 -17.38 20.38
N ARG A 187 -0.74 -18.11 19.28
CA ARG A 187 -0.58 -19.57 19.27
C ARG A 187 0.74 -20.06 19.88
N TRP A 188 1.81 -19.28 19.74
CA TRP A 188 3.17 -19.59 20.21
C TRP A 188 3.73 -18.41 21.04
N PRO A 189 3.24 -18.23 22.28
CA PRO A 189 3.56 -17.06 23.11
C PRO A 189 5.03 -16.96 23.51
N ALA A 190 5.80 -18.06 23.47
CA ALA A 190 7.22 -18.09 23.79
C ALA A 190 8.07 -17.15 22.91
N HIS A 191 7.59 -16.78 21.73
CA HIS A 191 8.30 -15.85 20.84
C HIS A 191 8.14 -14.37 21.25
N ARG A 192 7.16 -14.03 22.10
CA ARG A 192 6.84 -12.64 22.47
C ARG A 192 7.97 -11.95 23.24
N GLU A 193 8.62 -12.67 24.16
CA GLU A 193 9.66 -12.08 25.02
C GLU A 193 10.88 -11.65 24.20
N ARG A 194 11.32 -12.48 23.26
CA ARG A 194 12.44 -12.16 22.36
C ARG A 194 12.16 -10.94 21.48
N LEU A 195 10.93 -10.83 20.96
CA LEU A 195 10.51 -9.67 20.17
C LEU A 195 10.44 -8.39 21.03
N ARG A 196 9.91 -8.48 22.27
CA ARG A 196 9.90 -7.36 23.22
C ARG A 196 11.30 -6.92 23.63
N GLY A 197 12.23 -7.86 23.71
CA GLY A 197 13.64 -7.59 24.01
C GLY A 197 14.41 -6.86 22.91
N GLY A 198 13.79 -6.60 21.74
CA GLY A 198 14.42 -5.85 20.65
C GLY A 198 15.45 -6.65 19.86
N ASP A 199 15.40 -7.99 19.89
CA ASP A 199 16.26 -8.86 19.08
C ASP A 199 15.87 -8.71 17.59
N GLY A 200 16.52 -7.77 16.89
CA GLY A 200 16.21 -7.42 15.50
C GLY A 200 16.47 -8.56 14.50
N ALA A 201 17.47 -9.40 14.77
CA ALA A 201 17.74 -10.60 13.96
C ALA A 201 16.59 -11.61 14.11
N PHE A 202 16.11 -11.82 15.33
CA PHE A 202 14.94 -12.67 15.57
C PHE A 202 13.65 -12.07 15.00
N ALA A 203 13.44 -10.76 15.10
CA ALA A 203 12.28 -10.10 14.50
C ALA A 203 12.23 -10.32 12.97
N THR A 204 13.38 -10.20 12.31
CA THR A 204 13.52 -10.51 10.88
C THR A 204 13.21 -11.99 10.59
N ALA A 205 13.78 -12.92 11.36
CA ALA A 205 13.51 -14.35 11.21
C ALA A 205 12.03 -14.71 11.44
N PHE A 206 11.40 -14.11 12.45
CA PHE A 206 9.98 -14.28 12.75
C PHE A 206 9.11 -13.76 11.59
N ALA A 207 9.41 -12.59 11.04
CA ALA A 207 8.69 -12.04 9.89
C ALA A 207 8.82 -12.94 8.64
N HIS A 208 10.03 -13.50 8.40
CA HIS A 208 10.23 -14.48 7.33
C HIS A 208 9.40 -15.75 7.54
N GLU A 209 9.36 -16.28 8.76
CA GLU A 209 8.58 -17.48 9.06
C GLU A 209 7.08 -17.25 8.92
N VAL A 210 6.57 -16.07 9.33
CA VAL A 210 5.17 -15.68 9.08
C VAL A 210 4.87 -15.65 7.57
N ARG A 211 5.77 -15.09 6.76
CA ARG A 211 5.61 -15.04 5.29
C ARG A 211 5.67 -16.42 4.63
N ARG A 212 6.48 -17.34 5.17
CA ARG A 212 6.64 -18.70 4.66
C ARG A 212 5.46 -19.60 5.04
N PHE A 213 4.95 -19.46 6.26
CA PHE A 213 3.99 -20.38 6.85
C PHE A 213 2.54 -20.07 6.48
N TYR A 214 2.15 -18.80 6.44
CA TYR A 214 0.76 -18.41 6.20
C TYR A 214 0.45 -18.21 4.71
N PRO A 215 -0.74 -18.61 4.24
CA PRO A 215 -1.14 -18.42 2.86
C PRO A 215 -1.43 -16.93 2.58
N PHE A 216 -0.97 -16.42 1.44
CA PHE A 216 -1.26 -15.04 1.01
C PHE A 216 -1.43 -14.90 -0.50
N ALA A 217 -0.34 -15.03 -1.26
CA ALA A 217 -0.39 -15.16 -2.71
C ALA A 217 -0.36 -16.67 -3.05
N PRO A 218 -1.41 -17.21 -3.70
CA PRO A 218 -1.49 -18.63 -4.05
C PRO A 218 -0.53 -19.00 -5.19
#